data_AF-A0A822V6M6-F1
#
_entry.id   AF-A0A822V6M6-F1
#
_cell.length_a   1.000
_cell.length_b   1.000
_cell.length_c   1.000
_cell.angle_alpha   90.00
_cell.angle_beta   90.00
_cell.angle_gamma   90.00
#
_symmetry.space_group_name_H-M   'P 1'
#
loop_
_entity.id
_entity.type
_entity.pdbx_description
1 polymer ?
#
loop_
_entity_poly.entity_id
_entity_poly.type
_entity_poly.pdbx_seq_one_letter_code
_entity_poly.pdbx_strand_id
1 'polypeptide(L)'
;MCEKSALSYQSMDRSQLEQLAISAIREHRALLAADQIMYEEWTRASEDPSVPACVTQSLQDEYLSRQRKSEAQQEKLSDIIDTLGFVPTVAEED
;
A
#
# COMPACT_ATOMS: atom_id res chain seq x y z
N MET A 1 -12.33 -10.25 7.92
CA MET A 1 -13.27 -9.10 7.86
C MET A 1 -13.80 -8.84 6.44
N CYS A 2 -13.44 -9.65 5.43
CA CYS A 2 -13.73 -9.42 4.01
C CYS A 2 -15.21 -9.26 3.63
N GLU A 3 -16.13 -10.05 4.21
CA GLU A 3 -17.54 -10.04 3.73
C GLU A 3 -18.27 -8.70 3.94
N LYS A 4 -17.91 -7.93 4.97
CA LYS A 4 -18.58 -6.64 5.24
C LYS A 4 -18.18 -5.55 4.24
N SER A 5 -16.91 -5.51 3.85
CA SER A 5 -16.40 -4.53 2.90
C SER A 5 -16.96 -4.79 1.51
N ALA A 6 -16.96 -6.06 1.08
CA ALA A 6 -17.50 -6.48 -0.22
C ALA A 6 -18.99 -6.13 -0.38
N LEU A 7 -19.82 -6.39 0.64
CA LEU A 7 -21.25 -6.03 0.60
C LEU A 7 -21.47 -4.51 0.50
N SER A 8 -20.61 -3.71 1.13
CA SER A 8 -20.67 -2.25 1.00
C SER A 8 -20.35 -1.81 -0.42
N TYR A 9 -19.33 -2.39 -1.06
CA TYR A 9 -18.94 -2.04 -2.43
C TYR A 9 -19.99 -2.43 -3.47
N GLN A 10 -20.66 -3.57 -3.29
CA GLN A 10 -21.74 -4.03 -4.18
C GLN A 10 -22.94 -3.06 -4.23
N SER A 11 -23.11 -2.23 -3.21
CA SER A 11 -24.19 -1.24 -3.15
C SER A 11 -23.82 0.13 -3.74
N MET A 12 -22.55 0.35 -4.10
CA MET A 12 -22.09 1.60 -4.71
C MET A 12 -22.45 1.66 -6.20
N ASP A 13 -22.67 2.86 -6.74
CA ASP A 13 -22.75 3.01 -8.18
C ASP A 13 -21.40 2.69 -8.84
N ARG A 14 -21.44 2.17 -10.07
CA ARG A 14 -20.25 1.74 -10.81
C ARG A 14 -19.24 2.88 -10.97
N SER A 15 -19.72 4.09 -11.23
CA SER A 15 -18.85 5.27 -11.38
C SER A 15 -18.13 5.62 -10.08
N GLN A 16 -18.81 5.47 -8.94
CA GLN A 16 -18.23 5.71 -7.62
C GLN A 16 -17.19 4.64 -7.27
N LEU A 17 -17.49 3.37 -7.58
CA LEU A 17 -16.56 2.26 -7.35
C LEU A 17 -15.30 2.38 -8.21
N GLU A 18 -15.42 2.83 -9.46
CA GLU A 18 -14.28 3.09 -10.33
C GLU A 18 -13.40 4.24 -9.81
N GLN A 19 -14.00 5.35 -9.37
CA GLN A 19 -13.24 6.45 -8.74
C GLN A 19 -12.54 6.01 -7.45
N LEU A 20 -13.20 5.17 -6.65
CA LEU A 20 -12.61 4.58 -5.45
C LEU A 20 -11.42 3.69 -5.79
N ALA A 21 -11.53 2.85 -6.82
CA ALA A 21 -10.45 2.00 -7.31
C ALA A 21 -9.26 2.83 -7.80
N ILE A 22 -9.49 3.88 -8.59
CA ILE A 22 -8.44 4.79 -9.08
C ILE A 22 -7.70 5.44 -7.90
N SER A 23 -8.43 5.95 -6.92
CA SER A 23 -7.86 6.55 -5.71
C SER A 23 -7.02 5.55 -4.91
N ALA A 24 -7.55 4.34 -4.71
CA ALA A 24 -6.85 3.27 -3.99
C ALA A 24 -5.59 2.80 -4.74
N ILE A 25 -5.59 2.77 -6.08
CA ILE A 25 -4.39 2.46 -6.87
C ILE A 25 -3.31 3.53 -6.69
N ARG A 26 -3.68 4.81 -6.68
CA ARG A 26 -2.72 5.91 -6.44
C ARG A 26 -2.12 5.83 -5.05
N GLU A 27 -2.95 5.61 -4.04
CA GLU A 27 -2.51 5.40 -2.66
C GLU A 27 -1.54 4.20 -2.57
N HIS A 28 -1.87 3.09 -3.22
CA HIS A 28 -1.01 1.91 -3.24
C HIS A 28 0.38 2.21 -3.83
N ARG A 29 0.41 2.90 -4.98
CA ARG A 29 1.66 3.32 -5.64
C ARG A 29 2.49 4.25 -4.76
N ALA A 30 1.85 5.22 -4.09
CA ALA A 30 2.53 6.16 -3.20
C ALA A 30 3.12 5.45 -1.96
N LEU A 31 2.39 4.51 -1.37
CA LEU A 31 2.88 3.68 -0.27
C LEU A 31 4.09 2.85 -0.69
N LEU A 32 4.02 2.18 -1.85
CA LEU A 32 5.16 1.41 -2.38
C LEU A 32 6.40 2.28 -2.60
N ALA A 33 6.24 3.47 -3.19
CA ALA A 33 7.35 4.38 -3.40
C ALA A 33 7.98 4.85 -2.07
N ALA A 34 7.16 5.18 -1.08
CA ALA A 34 7.64 5.57 0.25
C ALA A 34 8.34 4.40 0.99
N ASP A 35 7.80 3.19 0.86
CA ASP A 35 8.34 1.99 1.50
C ASP A 35 9.66 1.56 0.85
N GLN A 36 9.80 1.74 -0.46
CA GLN A 36 11.05 1.49 -1.18
C GLN A 36 12.20 2.38 -0.67
N ILE A 37 11.93 3.67 -0.43
CA ILE A 37 12.94 4.60 0.13
C ILE A 37 13.41 4.12 1.51
N MET A 38 12.47 3.72 2.37
CA MET A 38 12.79 3.21 3.71
C MET A 38 13.60 1.91 3.65
N TYR A 39 13.26 0.99 2.74
CA TYR A 39 13.98 -0.25 2.54
C TYR A 39 15.42 -0.01 2.08
N GLU A 40 15.64 0.92 1.16
CA GLU A 40 16.97 1.30 0.68
C GLU A 40 17.82 1.94 1.80
N GLU A 41 17.23 2.80 2.62
CA GLU A 41 17.91 3.38 3.77
C GLU A 41 18.27 2.31 4.81
N TRP A 42 17.34 1.42 5.14
CA TRP A 42 17.58 0.31 6.06
C TRP A 42 18.68 -0.62 5.55
N THR A 43 18.67 -0.96 4.26
CA THR A 43 19.67 -1.82 3.64
C THR A 43 21.06 -1.17 3.72
N ARG A 44 21.17 0.11 3.34
CA ARG A 44 22.42 0.89 3.46
C ARG A 44 22.93 0.95 4.90
N ALA A 45 22.05 1.23 5.85
CA ALA A 45 22.38 1.32 7.27
C ALA A 45 22.78 -0.04 7.87
N SER A 46 22.26 -1.14 7.32
CA SER A 46 22.59 -2.50 7.77
C SER A 46 23.95 -2.97 7.25
N GLU A 47 24.40 -2.45 6.11
CA GLU A 47 25.70 -2.75 5.51
C GLU A 47 26.85 -1.90 6.09
N ASP A 48 26.53 -0.79 6.77
CA ASP A 48 27.52 0.10 7.38
C ASP A 48 27.82 -0.31 8.84
N PRO A 49 29.01 -0.85 9.14
CA PRO A 49 29.38 -1.28 10.50
C PRO A 49 29.55 -0.11 11.48
N SER A 50 29.58 1.13 11.01
CA SER A 50 29.61 2.32 11.87
C SER A 50 28.23 2.72 12.39
N VAL A 51 27.15 2.21 11.79
CA VAL A 51 25.78 2.48 12.23
C VAL A 51 25.48 1.68 13.50
N PRO A 52 25.01 2.33 14.58
CA PRO A 52 24.62 1.62 15.79
C PRO A 52 23.46 0.66 15.53
N ALA A 53 23.54 -0.54 16.10
CA ALA A 53 22.50 -1.55 15.95
C ALA A 53 21.09 -1.07 16.36
N CYS A 54 20.99 -0.14 17.32
CA CYS A 54 19.70 0.44 17.71
C CYS A 54 19.05 1.30 16.61
N VAL A 55 19.86 1.94 15.76
CA VAL A 55 19.38 2.72 14.61
C VAL A 55 18.87 1.76 13.54
N THR A 56 19.63 0.71 13.23
CA THR A 56 19.21 -0.33 12.27
C THR A 56 17.93 -1.04 12.72
N GLN A 57 17.79 -1.34 14.03
CA GLN A 57 16.56 -1.92 14.58
C GLN A 57 15.35 -0.97 14.43
N SER A 58 15.55 0.32 14.68
CA SER A 58 14.48 1.31 14.55
C SER A 58 13.99 1.42 13.09
N LEU A 59 14.92 1.39 12.13
CA LEU A 59 14.59 1.36 10.70
C LEU A 59 13.85 0.08 10.29
N GLN A 60 14.25 -1.08 10.84
CA GLN A 60 13.54 -2.34 10.62
C GLN A 60 12.10 -2.30 11.16
N ASP A 61 11.90 -1.77 12.37
CA ASP A 61 10.58 -1.69 12.99
C ASP A 61 9.64 -0.73 12.21
N GLU A 62 10.19 0.39 11.75
CA GLU A 62 9.52 1.35 10.86
C GLU A 62 9.10 0.67 9.55
N TYR A 63 10.01 -0.06 8.90
CA TYR A 63 9.73 -0.81 7.67
C TYR A 63 8.62 -1.85 7.88
N LEU A 64 8.69 -2.66 8.94
CA LEU A 64 7.66 -3.66 9.24
C LEU A 64 6.30 -3.04 9.55
N SER A 65 6.28 -1.87 10.18
CA SER A 65 5.05 -1.11 10.44
C SER A 65 4.39 -0.64 9.15
N ARG A 66 5.19 -0.16 8.20
CA ARG A 66 4.74 0.27 6.87
C ARG A 66 4.26 -0.88 6.00
N GLN A 67 5.01 -1.98 6.00
CA GLN A 67 4.64 -3.20 5.28
C GLN A 67 3.24 -3.68 5.66
N ARG A 68 2.92 -3.73 6.97
CA ARG A 68 1.57 -4.11 7.44
C ARG A 68 0.47 -3.15 6.96
N LYS A 69 0.77 -1.86 6.86
CA LYS A 69 -0.19 -0.87 6.33
C LYS A 69 -0.39 -1.06 4.82
N SER A 70 0.69 -1.31 4.08
CA SER A 70 0.65 -1.57 2.65
C SER A 70 -0.15 -2.84 2.34
N GLU A 71 0.05 -3.92 3.11
CA GLU A 71 -0.72 -5.16 2.99
C GLU A 71 -2.22 -4.94 3.23
N ALA A 72 -2.60 -4.22 4.29
CA ALA A 72 -4.00 -3.91 4.57
C ALA A 72 -4.63 -3.02 3.49
N GLN A 73 -3.85 -2.08 2.93
CA GLN A 73 -4.29 -1.23 1.84
C GLN A 73 -4.48 -2.03 0.55
N GLN A 74 -3.58 -2.96 0.26
CA GLN A 74 -3.66 -3.85 -0.90
C GLN A 74 -4.85 -4.82 -0.80
N GLU A 75 -5.14 -5.37 0.39
CA GLU A 75 -6.34 -6.21 0.62
C GLU A 75 -7.61 -5.43 0.28
N LYS A 76 -7.72 -4.19 0.77
CA LYS A 76 -8.85 -3.30 0.44
C LYS A 76 -8.94 -3.01 -1.07
N LEU A 77 -7.82 -2.77 -1.73
CA LEU A 77 -7.80 -2.57 -3.18
C LEU A 77 -8.27 -3.83 -3.92
N SER A 78 -7.84 -5.02 -3.47
CA SER A 78 -8.31 -6.30 -4.04
C SER A 78 -9.83 -6.43 -3.98
N ASP A 79 -10.43 -6.19 -2.81
CA ASP A 79 -11.89 -6.26 -2.63
C ASP A 79 -12.64 -5.30 -3.57
N ILE A 80 -12.09 -4.10 -3.77
CA ILE A 80 -12.66 -3.10 -4.69
C ILE A 80 -12.58 -3.58 -6.14
N ILE A 81 -11.43 -4.12 -6.57
CA ILE A 81 -11.20 -4.60 -7.93
C ILE A 81 -12.05 -5.83 -8.24
N ASP A 82 -12.17 -6.76 -7.29
CA ASP A 82 -13.02 -7.95 -7.41
C ASP A 82 -14.49 -7.55 -7.58
N THR A 83 -14.93 -6.52 -6.86
CA THR A 83 -16.30 -5.99 -6.99
C THR A 83 -16.49 -5.22 -8.31
N LEU A 84 -15.49 -4.45 -8.75
CA LEU A 84 -15.55 -3.66 -9.98
C LEU A 84 -15.50 -4.55 -11.24
N GLY A 85 -14.80 -5.67 -11.16
CA GLY A 85 -14.63 -6.68 -12.21
C GLY A 85 -13.57 -6.33 -13.27
N PHE A 86 -12.82 -5.25 -13.08
CA PHE A 86 -11.68 -4.87 -13.92
C PHE A 86 -10.73 -3.92 -13.18
N VAL A 87 -9.49 -3.80 -13.67
CA VAL A 87 -8.52 -2.81 -13.16
C VAL A 87 -8.63 -1.54 -14.00
N PRO A 88 -9.02 -0.40 -13.41
CA PRO A 88 -9.13 0.86 -14.16
C PRO A 88 -7.74 1.38 -14.53
N THR A 89 -7.67 2.11 -15.65
CA THR A 89 -6.43 2.76 -16.08
C THR A 89 -6.17 3.98 -15.19
N VAL A 90 -5.01 4.01 -14.55
CA VAL A 90 -4.56 5.12 -13.71
C VAL A 90 -3.32 5.72 -14.34
N ALA A 91 -3.45 6.94 -14.86
CA ALA A 91 -2.32 7.72 -15.34
C ALA A 91 -1.26 7.83 -14.23
N GLU A 92 0.02 7.75 -14.62
CA GLU A 92 1.09 8.05 -13.69
C GLU A 92 0.97 9.52 -13.27
N GLU A 93 1.16 9.79 -11.99
CA GLU A 93 1.25 11.17 -11.51
C GLU A 93 2.67 11.65 -11.86
N ASP A 94 2.77 12.68 -12.70
CA ASP A 94 4.03 13.31 -13.13
C ASP A 94 4.88 13.82 -11.95
#